data_AF-W6ZRD5-F1
#
_entry.id   AF-W6ZRD5-F1
#
_cell.length_a   1.000
_cell.length_b   1.000
_cell.length_c   1.000
_cell.angle_alpha   90.00
_cell.angle_beta   90.00
_cell.angle_gamma   90.00
#
_symmetry.space_group_name_H-M   'P 1'
#
loop_
_entity.id
_entity.type
_entity.pdbx_description
1 polymer ?
#
loop_
_entity_poly.entity_id
_entity_poly.type
_entity_poly.pdbx_seq_one_letter_code
_entity_poly.pdbx_strand_id
1 'polypeptide(L)'
;MVSKYSKMKNQTTSHRNQMQAELEKVMLIKEDYEAYQALMKNTNHQPIPGHYRTKSGSHMKIVSNGASCTRQEVSAEQQQLPFGFMWVPYPSIGQTGRPMTIQELYDNGALMYQLVMPQQVGFSNLGDFTNHQGATYTSYQLNKLVIIENGPNNFGYQAVPTTALDLSREHIRVYENGGVEVVPPIP
;
A
#
# COMPACT_ATOMS: atom_id res chain seq x y z
N MET A 1 -26.88 -51.25 31.69
CA MET A 1 -25.84 -50.22 31.48
C MET A 1 -26.06 -49.60 30.12
N VAL A 2 -26.54 -48.35 30.05
CA VAL A 2 -26.76 -47.65 28.77
C VAL A 2 -25.61 -46.66 28.58
N SER A 3 -24.81 -46.90 27.54
CA SER A 3 -23.71 -46.05 27.10
C SER A 3 -24.22 -44.65 26.76
N LYS A 4 -23.70 -43.63 27.43
CA LYS A 4 -23.92 -42.23 27.07
C LYS A 4 -23.01 -41.89 25.89
N TYR A 5 -23.55 -41.92 24.68
CA TYR A 5 -22.88 -41.32 23.52
C TYR A 5 -22.84 -39.80 23.69
N SER A 6 -21.67 -39.28 24.03
CA SER A 6 -21.36 -37.85 23.94
C SER A 6 -21.34 -37.48 22.46
N LYS A 7 -22.33 -36.70 22.00
CA LYS A 7 -22.34 -36.13 20.64
C LYS A 7 -21.20 -35.13 20.55
N MET A 8 -20.06 -35.52 19.98
CA MET A 8 -19.06 -34.57 19.49
C MET A 8 -19.75 -33.70 18.44
N LYS A 9 -19.96 -32.41 18.77
CA LYS A 9 -20.40 -31.40 17.80
C LYS A 9 -19.31 -31.30 16.74
N ASN A 10 -19.55 -31.86 15.57
CA ASN A 10 -18.74 -31.61 14.38
C ASN A 10 -18.80 -30.11 14.10
N GLN A 11 -17.71 -29.40 14.39
CA GLN A 11 -17.54 -28.01 13.95
C GLN A 11 -17.66 -27.99 12.43
N THR A 12 -18.71 -27.34 11.94
CA THR A 12 -18.95 -27.15 10.52
C THR A 12 -17.85 -26.28 9.92
N THR A 13 -17.56 -26.44 8.63
CA THR A 13 -16.55 -25.66 7.89
C THR A 13 -16.73 -24.14 8.07
N SER A 14 -17.97 -23.68 8.20
CA SER A 14 -18.31 -22.28 8.52
C SER A 14 -17.74 -21.81 9.87
N HIS A 15 -17.78 -22.64 10.91
CA HIS A 15 -17.20 -22.29 12.23
C HIS A 15 -15.67 -22.25 12.19
N ARG A 16 -15.03 -23.11 11.38
CA ARG A 16 -13.57 -23.07 11.19
C ARG A 16 -13.14 -21.82 10.43
N ASN A 17 -13.87 -21.45 9.38
CA ASN A 17 -13.61 -20.23 8.62
C ASN A 17 -13.80 -18.96 9.47
N GLN A 18 -14.84 -18.94 10.32
CA GLN A 18 -15.04 -17.82 11.25
C GLN A 18 -13.91 -17.72 12.28
N MET A 19 -13.53 -18.83 12.89
CA MET A 19 -12.43 -18.86 13.87
C MET A 19 -11.10 -18.43 13.23
N GLN A 20 -10.84 -18.85 11.99
CA GLN A 20 -9.66 -18.42 11.23
C GLN A 20 -9.67 -16.91 10.98
N ALA A 21 -10.80 -16.36 10.53
CA ALA A 21 -10.94 -14.92 10.29
C ALA A 21 -10.79 -14.09 11.59
N GLU A 22 -11.30 -14.60 12.72
CA GLU A 22 -11.12 -13.96 14.04
C GLU A 22 -9.65 -13.98 14.48
N LEU A 23 -8.94 -15.09 14.27
CA LEU A 23 -7.50 -15.19 14.57
C LEU A 23 -6.68 -14.22 13.72
N GLU A 24 -6.97 -14.13 12.42
CA GLU A 24 -6.32 -13.18 11.52
C GLU A 24 -6.57 -11.73 11.95
N LYS A 25 -7.79 -11.41 12.35
CA LYS A 25 -8.13 -10.09 12.89
C LYS A 25 -7.34 -9.77 14.16
N VAL A 26 -7.22 -10.71 15.09
CA VAL A 26 -6.44 -10.53 16.33
C VAL A 26 -4.96 -10.33 16.02
N MET A 27 -4.41 -11.07 15.06
CA MET A 27 -3.03 -10.89 14.62
C MET A 27 -2.78 -9.49 14.07
N LEU A 28 -3.65 -9.00 13.18
CA LEU A 28 -3.54 -7.65 12.62
C LEU A 28 -3.59 -6.56 13.71
N ILE A 29 -4.53 -6.69 14.67
CA ILE A 29 -4.63 -5.76 15.80
C ILE A 29 -3.34 -5.77 16.64
N LYS A 30 -2.78 -6.95 16.90
CA LYS A 30 -1.55 -7.10 17.66
C LYS A 30 -0.35 -6.45 16.94
N GLU A 31 -0.23 -6.67 15.64
CA GLU A 31 0.85 -6.08 14.83
C GLU A 31 0.76 -4.56 14.77
N ASP A 32 -0.44 -4.00 14.58
CA ASP A 32 -0.66 -2.56 14.61
C ASP A 32 -0.30 -1.97 15.99
N TYR A 33 -0.67 -2.66 17.07
CA TYR A 33 -0.28 -2.25 18.42
C TYR A 33 1.24 -2.30 18.63
N GLU A 34 1.92 -3.35 18.17
CA GLU A 34 3.38 -3.46 18.23
C GLU A 34 4.07 -2.35 17.44
N ALA A 35 3.57 -2.03 16.24
CA ALA A 35 4.06 -0.93 15.42
C ALA A 35 3.91 0.42 16.12
N TYR A 36 2.74 0.67 16.74
CA TYR A 36 2.50 1.88 17.51
C TYR A 36 3.42 1.99 18.74
N GLN A 37 3.58 0.92 19.51
CA GLN A 37 4.48 0.91 20.67
C GLN A 37 5.94 1.16 20.25
N ALA A 38 6.37 0.57 19.14
CA ALA A 38 7.70 0.82 18.59
C ALA A 38 7.88 2.29 18.16
N LEU A 39 6.87 2.89 17.52
CA LEU A 39 6.88 4.30 17.13
C LEU A 39 7.05 5.23 18.34
N MET A 40 6.29 4.97 19.40
CA MET A 40 6.36 5.74 20.65
C MET A 40 7.69 5.56 21.39
N LYS A 41 8.31 4.39 21.31
CA LYS A 41 9.60 4.11 21.99
C LYS A 41 10.80 4.71 21.24
N ASN A 42 10.77 4.71 19.92
CA ASN A 42 11.90 5.16 19.09
C ASN A 42 11.95 6.68 18.92
N THR A 43 10.91 7.39 19.33
CA THR A 43 10.86 8.84 19.30
C THR A 43 11.18 9.36 20.71
N ASN A 44 12.34 9.99 20.88
CA ASN A 44 12.70 10.71 22.12
C ASN A 44 11.76 11.92 22.39
N HIS A 45 10.85 12.20 21.45
CA HIS A 45 9.85 13.26 21.41
C HIS A 45 8.52 12.65 20.94
N GLN A 46 7.51 13.48 20.67
CA GLN A 46 6.29 12.98 20.04
C GLN A 46 6.54 12.53 18.58
N PRO A 47 5.87 11.47 18.13
CA PRO A 47 5.92 11.07 16.73
C PRO A 47 5.39 12.19 15.82
N ILE A 48 5.93 12.26 14.61
CA ILE A 48 5.47 13.22 13.60
C ILE A 48 4.01 12.88 13.25
N PRO A 49 3.08 13.84 13.31
CA PRO A 49 1.71 13.60 12.85
C PRO A 49 1.68 13.21 11.36
N GLY A 50 0.91 12.19 11.00
CA GLY A 50 0.88 11.68 9.63
C GLY A 50 0.32 10.27 9.52
N HIS A 51 0.36 9.73 8.30
CA HIS A 51 -0.01 8.35 8.00
C HIS A 51 1.23 7.46 8.07
N TYR A 52 1.08 6.30 8.69
CA TYR A 52 2.13 5.29 8.79
C TYR A 52 1.60 3.97 8.25
N ARG A 53 2.41 3.28 7.46
CA ARG A 53 2.18 1.91 6.97
C ARG A 53 2.95 0.93 7.85
N THR A 54 2.32 -0.15 8.28
CA THR A 54 2.94 -1.22 9.08
C THR A 54 3.58 -2.29 8.18
N LYS A 55 4.32 -3.23 8.76
CA LYS A 55 4.91 -4.39 8.07
C LYS A 55 3.89 -5.27 7.33
N SER A 56 2.63 -5.26 7.75
CA SER A 56 1.54 -6.02 7.12
C SER A 56 0.78 -5.20 6.08
N GLY A 57 1.22 -3.96 5.80
CA GLY A 57 0.55 -3.05 4.88
C GLY A 57 -0.66 -2.36 5.47
N SER A 58 -1.02 -2.59 6.74
CA SER A 58 -2.07 -1.83 7.43
C SER A 58 -1.62 -0.40 7.68
N HIS A 59 -2.58 0.52 7.82
CA HIS A 59 -2.28 1.92 8.09
C HIS A 59 -2.71 2.32 9.51
N MET A 60 -1.87 3.10 10.16
CA MET A 60 -2.21 3.86 11.36
C MET A 60 -2.01 5.35 11.09
N LYS A 61 -2.83 6.20 11.72
CA LYS A 61 -2.68 7.65 11.61
C LYS A 61 -2.35 8.25 12.96
N ILE A 62 -1.35 9.12 13.00
CA ILE A 62 -1.02 9.92 14.18
C ILE A 62 -1.55 11.32 13.94
N VAL A 63 -2.34 11.82 14.89
CA VAL A 63 -2.90 13.16 14.88
C VAL A 63 -2.38 13.97 16.06
N SER A 64 -2.10 15.25 15.82
CA SER A 64 -1.74 16.19 16.88
C SER A 64 -3.00 16.70 17.57
N ASN A 65 -2.99 16.62 18.90
CA ASN A 65 -4.00 17.17 19.81
C ASN A 65 -3.34 18.25 20.68
N GLY A 66 -2.89 19.33 20.02
CA GLY A 66 -2.18 20.42 20.68
C GLY A 66 -0.78 19.97 21.12
N ALA A 67 -0.58 19.84 22.43
CA ALA A 67 0.70 19.44 23.01
C ALA A 67 0.90 17.93 23.10
N SER A 68 0.00 17.10 22.55
CA SER A 68 0.12 15.64 22.51
C SER A 68 -0.19 15.07 21.12
N CYS A 69 0.18 13.82 20.88
CA CYS A 69 -0.17 13.08 19.68
C CYS A 69 -0.94 11.82 20.08
N THR A 70 -1.97 11.46 19.31
CA THR A 70 -2.75 10.25 19.55
C THR A 70 -2.88 9.43 18.27
N ARG A 71 -3.00 8.11 18.43
CA ARG A 71 -3.34 7.20 17.34
C ARG A 71 -4.82 7.34 16.97
N GLN A 72 -5.07 7.44 15.68
CA GLN A 72 -6.38 7.32 15.06
C GLN A 72 -6.37 6.06 14.17
N GLU A 73 -7.41 5.25 14.31
CA GLU A 73 -7.64 4.07 13.45
C GLU A 73 -7.96 4.53 12.01
N VAL A 74 -7.43 3.79 11.02
CA VAL A 74 -7.62 4.08 9.60
C VAL A 74 -8.42 2.94 8.98
N SER A 75 -9.65 3.22 8.56
CA SER A 75 -10.50 2.19 7.94
C SER A 75 -9.96 1.76 6.58
N ALA A 76 -10.38 0.59 6.08
CA ALA A 76 -9.96 0.10 4.77
C ALA A 76 -10.34 1.08 3.64
N GLU A 77 -11.48 1.75 3.76
CA GLU A 77 -11.94 2.76 2.81
C GLU A 77 -11.02 4.00 2.82
N GLN A 78 -10.50 4.39 3.98
CA GLN A 78 -9.54 5.50 4.10
C GLN A 78 -8.15 5.15 3.58
N GLN A 79 -7.81 3.86 3.53
CA GLN A 79 -6.57 3.37 2.94
C GLN A 79 -6.64 3.35 1.41
N GLN A 80 -7.84 3.21 0.84
CA GLN A 80 -8.05 3.28 -0.60
C GLN A 80 -7.82 4.71 -1.09
N LEU A 81 -6.84 4.85 -1.98
CA LEU A 81 -6.57 6.11 -2.65
C LEU A 81 -7.33 6.20 -3.98
N PRO A 82 -7.61 7.43 -4.47
CA PRO A 82 -8.13 7.62 -5.81
C PRO A 82 -7.21 6.98 -6.86
N PHE A 83 -7.79 6.64 -8.00
CA PHE A 83 -7.03 6.10 -9.12
C PHE A 83 -5.87 7.04 -9.53
N GLY A 84 -4.68 6.47 -9.74
CA GLY A 84 -3.47 7.22 -10.05
C GLY A 84 -2.75 7.84 -8.83
N PHE A 85 -3.21 7.56 -7.61
CA PHE A 85 -2.51 7.91 -6.37
C PHE A 85 -1.95 6.65 -5.69
N MET A 86 -0.83 6.81 -4.99
CA MET A 86 -0.22 5.74 -4.21
C MET A 86 0.32 6.26 -2.88
N TRP A 87 0.37 5.37 -1.88
CA TRP A 87 1.05 5.63 -0.61
C TRP A 87 2.55 5.44 -0.81
N VAL A 88 3.30 6.53 -0.68
CA VAL A 88 4.76 6.52 -0.84
C VAL A 88 5.45 6.86 0.48
N PRO A 89 6.61 6.25 0.78
CA PRO A 89 7.39 6.63 1.95
C PRO A 89 7.90 8.06 1.84
N TYR A 90 8.15 8.73 2.96
CA TYR A 90 8.82 10.03 2.91
C TYR A 90 10.27 9.88 2.38
N PRO A 91 10.70 10.73 1.43
CA PRO A 91 12.03 10.62 0.84
C PRO A 91 13.11 10.98 1.85
N SER A 92 14.23 10.25 1.82
CA SER A 92 15.40 10.55 2.66
C SER A 92 16.22 11.70 2.09
N ILE A 93 16.87 12.46 2.98
CA ILE A 93 17.81 13.53 2.62
C ILE A 93 18.95 12.94 1.77
N GLY A 94 19.34 13.66 0.71
CA GLY A 94 20.49 13.29 -0.12
C GLY A 94 20.20 12.27 -1.22
N GLN A 95 18.93 11.94 -1.47
CA GLN A 95 18.52 11.03 -2.55
C GLN A 95 17.92 11.73 -3.77
N THR A 96 18.12 13.05 -3.90
CA THR A 96 17.60 13.84 -5.03
C THR A 96 18.03 13.25 -6.37
N GLY A 97 17.09 13.15 -7.32
CA GLY A 97 17.28 12.55 -8.64
C GLY A 97 17.20 11.03 -8.67
N ARG A 98 17.17 10.35 -7.52
CA ARG A 98 17.01 8.89 -7.48
C ARG A 98 15.58 8.50 -7.85
N PRO A 99 15.37 7.57 -8.81
CA PRO A 99 14.06 7.01 -9.05
C PRO A 99 13.65 6.11 -7.88
N MET A 100 12.38 6.17 -7.50
CA MET A 100 11.77 5.22 -6.60
C MET A 100 11.71 3.85 -7.27
N THR A 101 12.15 2.82 -6.56
CA THR A 101 12.06 1.44 -7.00
C THR A 101 10.65 0.90 -6.75
N ILE A 102 10.30 -0.15 -7.49
CA ILE A 102 9.01 -0.83 -7.36
C ILE A 102 8.91 -1.56 -6.03
N GLN A 103 10.05 -2.04 -5.52
CA GLN A 103 10.12 -2.58 -4.19
C GLN A 103 9.80 -1.49 -3.15
N GLU A 104 10.40 -0.31 -3.21
CA GLU A 104 10.05 0.80 -2.29
C GLU A 104 8.58 1.23 -2.37
N LEU A 105 7.93 1.00 -3.51
CA LEU A 105 6.54 1.38 -3.75
C LEU A 105 5.53 0.33 -3.24
N TYR A 106 5.76 -0.95 -3.56
CA TYR A 106 4.81 -2.02 -3.30
C TYR A 106 5.19 -2.93 -2.15
N ASP A 107 6.46 -2.96 -1.74
CA ASP A 107 6.90 -3.84 -0.66
C ASP A 107 6.16 -3.48 0.64
N ASN A 108 5.63 -4.52 1.28
CA ASN A 108 5.04 -4.41 2.61
C ASN A 108 6.13 -4.40 3.70
N GLY A 109 7.40 -4.59 3.34
CA GLY A 109 8.56 -4.79 4.20
C GLY A 109 9.02 -3.63 5.09
N ALA A 110 8.14 -2.73 5.52
CA ALA A 110 8.48 -1.81 6.60
C ALA A 110 8.92 -2.63 7.83
N LEU A 111 10.12 -2.39 8.38
CA LEU A 111 10.68 -3.19 9.49
C LEU A 111 9.72 -3.31 10.68
N MET A 112 8.96 -2.25 10.96
CA MET A 112 7.84 -2.23 11.92
C MET A 112 6.75 -1.24 11.47
N TYR A 113 7.16 -0.03 11.08
CA TYR A 113 6.32 1.02 10.54
C TYR A 113 7.13 1.94 9.62
N GLN A 114 6.46 2.67 8.73
CA GLN A 114 7.05 3.67 7.85
C GLN A 114 6.09 4.83 7.66
N LEU A 115 6.58 6.07 7.82
CA LEU A 115 5.79 7.27 7.53
C LEU A 115 5.57 7.36 6.02
N VAL A 116 4.31 7.51 5.61
CA VAL A 116 3.88 7.55 4.21
C VAL A 116 2.99 8.76 3.93
N MET A 117 2.94 9.16 2.66
CA MET A 117 2.05 10.21 2.17
C MET A 117 1.38 9.78 0.86
N PRO A 118 0.17 10.29 0.56
CA PRO A 118 -0.44 10.05 -0.73
C PRO A 118 0.27 10.89 -1.79
N GLN A 119 0.69 10.26 -2.88
CA GLN A 119 1.34 10.92 -4.00
C GLN A 119 0.57 10.66 -5.28
N GLN A 120 0.27 11.72 -6.03
CA GLN A 120 -0.25 11.58 -7.39
C GLN A 120 0.89 11.11 -8.30
N VAL A 121 0.69 9.95 -8.92
CA VAL A 121 1.64 9.33 -9.84
C VAL A 121 1.10 9.43 -11.26
N GLY A 122 -0.17 9.06 -11.44
CA GLY A 122 -0.84 9.05 -12.73
C GLY A 122 -0.26 8.02 -13.71
N PHE A 123 -0.82 7.99 -14.91
CA PHE A 123 -0.44 7.07 -15.96
C PHE A 123 -0.08 7.83 -17.24
N SER A 124 0.95 7.36 -17.94
CA SER A 124 1.27 7.78 -19.29
C SER A 124 0.56 6.88 -20.29
N ASN A 125 -0.08 7.48 -21.30
CA ASN A 125 -0.60 6.74 -22.45
C ASN A 125 0.58 6.35 -23.37
N LEU A 126 0.73 5.05 -23.63
CA LEU A 126 1.76 4.49 -24.50
C LEU A 126 1.29 4.26 -25.94
N GLY A 127 0.02 4.53 -26.22
CA GLY A 127 -0.63 4.32 -27.52
C GLY A 127 -1.39 3.00 -27.59
N ASP A 128 -1.77 2.66 -28.83
CA ASP A 128 -2.56 1.47 -29.12
C ASP A 128 -1.68 0.29 -29.52
N PHE A 129 -2.07 -0.88 -29.04
CA PHE A 129 -1.38 -2.14 -29.26
C PHE A 129 -2.40 -3.21 -29.67
N THR A 130 -1.90 -4.28 -30.29
CA THR A 130 -2.71 -5.45 -30.64
C THR A 130 -2.15 -6.66 -29.92
N ASN A 131 -3.00 -7.43 -29.24
CA ASN A 131 -2.59 -8.65 -28.57
C ASN A 131 -2.42 -9.82 -29.56
N HIS A 132 -1.91 -10.96 -29.11
CA HIS A 132 -1.72 -12.16 -29.96
C HIS A 132 -3.02 -12.73 -30.54
N GLN A 133 -4.18 -12.34 -30.01
CA GLN A 133 -5.50 -12.78 -30.46
C GLN A 133 -6.13 -11.77 -31.45
N GLY A 134 -5.42 -10.70 -31.81
CA GLY A 134 -5.90 -9.67 -32.73
C GLY A 134 -6.76 -8.58 -32.08
N ALA A 135 -6.93 -8.58 -30.76
CA ALA A 135 -7.69 -7.55 -30.06
C ALA A 135 -6.85 -6.29 -29.84
N THR A 136 -7.40 -5.14 -30.20
CA THR A 136 -6.80 -3.81 -30.00
C THR A 136 -7.07 -3.30 -28.58
N TYR A 137 -6.05 -2.69 -27.98
CA TYR A 137 -6.15 -2.03 -26.67
C TYR A 137 -5.24 -0.82 -26.59
N THR A 138 -5.67 0.21 -25.86
CA THR A 138 -4.82 1.33 -25.46
C THR A 138 -4.08 0.96 -24.18
N SER A 139 -2.76 1.17 -24.16
CA SER A 139 -1.93 0.86 -23.00
C SER A 139 -1.59 2.11 -22.20
N TYR A 140 -1.81 2.05 -20.89
CA TYR A 140 -1.45 3.08 -19.93
C TYR A 140 -0.42 2.51 -18.96
N GLN A 141 0.62 3.27 -18.63
CA GLN A 141 1.69 2.83 -17.74
C GLN A 141 1.86 3.80 -16.59
N LEU A 142 1.97 3.27 -15.38
CA LEU A 142 2.20 4.07 -14.18
C LEU A 142 3.49 4.91 -14.32
N ASN A 143 3.42 6.20 -14.00
CA ASN A 143 4.59 7.09 -14.12
C ASN A 143 5.68 6.70 -13.11
N LYS A 144 6.95 6.98 -13.45
CA LYS A 144 8.04 6.83 -12.48
C LYS A 144 7.97 7.94 -11.46
N LEU A 145 8.27 7.66 -10.20
CA LEU A 145 8.50 8.69 -9.21
C LEU A 145 10.00 8.93 -9.06
N VAL A 146 10.40 10.20 -9.08
CA VAL A 146 11.78 10.62 -8.82
C VAL A 146 11.78 11.55 -7.62
N ILE A 147 12.76 11.39 -6.73
CA ILE A 147 12.92 12.27 -5.57
C ILE A 147 13.40 13.63 -6.06
N ILE A 148 12.72 14.69 -5.66
CA ILE A 148 13.08 16.07 -5.97
C ILE A 148 13.25 16.88 -4.69
N GLU A 149 14.08 17.92 -4.75
CA GLU A 149 14.23 18.91 -3.68
C GLU A 149 13.42 20.18 -4.04
N ASN A 150 12.38 20.46 -3.27
CA ASN A 150 11.47 21.59 -3.42
C ASN A 150 11.93 22.85 -2.64
N GLY A 151 13.14 22.83 -2.10
CA GLY A 151 13.71 23.86 -1.25
C GLY A 151 14.67 23.25 -0.22
N PRO A 152 15.39 24.07 0.56
CA PRO A 152 16.39 23.57 1.50
C PRO A 152 15.81 22.52 2.46
N ASN A 153 16.28 21.28 2.34
CA ASN A 153 15.81 20.12 3.12
C ASN A 153 14.32 19.76 2.96
N ASN A 154 13.66 20.23 1.90
CA ASN A 154 12.28 19.89 1.58
C ASN A 154 12.24 18.94 0.39
N PHE A 155 12.08 17.65 0.65
CA PHE A 155 12.10 16.61 -0.38
C PHE A 155 10.69 16.10 -0.67
N GLY A 156 10.42 15.84 -1.95
CA GLY A 156 9.15 15.28 -2.41
C GLY A 156 9.36 14.35 -3.60
N TYR A 157 8.25 13.92 -4.21
CA TYR A 157 8.30 13.14 -5.43
C TYR A 157 7.73 13.92 -6.62
N GLN A 158 8.33 13.71 -7.77
CA GLN A 158 7.80 14.12 -9.05
C GLN A 158 7.46 12.89 -9.89
N ALA A 159 6.25 12.87 -10.44
CA ALA A 159 5.87 11.91 -11.45
C ALA A 159 6.54 12.28 -12.78
N VAL A 160 7.30 11.34 -13.33
CA VAL A 160 8.01 11.47 -14.60
C VAL A 160 7.24 10.67 -15.66
N PRO A 161 6.60 11.35 -16.63
CA PRO A 161 5.88 10.69 -17.70
C PRO A 161 6.83 10.00 -18.66
N THR A 162 6.30 9.08 -19.46
CA THR A 162 7.09 8.29 -20.40
C THR A 162 6.27 7.88 -21.61
N THR A 163 6.92 7.75 -22.75
CA THR A 163 6.32 7.19 -23.96
C THR A 163 6.85 5.79 -24.26
N ALA A 164 7.74 5.26 -23.41
CA ALA A 164 8.36 3.97 -23.60
C ALA A 164 7.75 2.91 -22.67
N LEU A 165 7.52 1.72 -23.21
CA LEU A 165 7.10 0.57 -22.45
C LEU A 165 8.22 0.09 -21.52
N ASP A 166 7.87 -0.14 -20.27
CA ASP A 166 8.74 -0.58 -19.19
C ASP A 166 8.00 -1.64 -18.38
N LEU A 167 8.31 -2.91 -18.70
CA LEU A 167 7.66 -4.08 -18.13
C LEU A 167 7.84 -4.22 -16.62
N SER A 168 8.82 -3.50 -16.05
CA SER A 168 8.99 -3.51 -14.61
C SER A 168 7.80 -2.90 -13.92
N ARG A 169 7.03 -1.98 -14.54
CA ARG A 169 5.97 -1.21 -13.89
C ARG A 169 4.57 -1.80 -14.08
N GLU A 170 3.61 -1.30 -13.32
CA GLU A 170 2.19 -1.61 -13.54
C GLU A 170 1.70 -0.97 -14.85
N HIS A 171 0.95 -1.76 -15.63
CA HIS A 171 0.25 -1.30 -16.83
C HIS A 171 -1.24 -1.55 -16.70
N ILE A 172 -2.01 -0.74 -17.43
CA ILE A 172 -3.43 -0.89 -17.58
C ILE A 172 -3.71 -0.95 -19.07
N ARG A 173 -4.35 -2.02 -19.52
CA ARG A 173 -4.83 -2.18 -20.88
C ARG A 173 -6.31 -1.89 -20.90
N VAL A 174 -6.71 -0.99 -21.80
CA VAL A 174 -8.12 -0.64 -22.04
C VAL A 174 -8.48 -1.11 -23.44
N TYR A 175 -9.28 -2.16 -23.51
CA TYR A 175 -9.74 -2.74 -24.76
C TYR A 175 -10.90 -1.93 -25.36
N GLU A 176 -11.08 -1.99 -26.68
CA GLU A 176 -12.15 -1.26 -27.38
C GLU A 176 -13.56 -1.59 -26.88
N ASN A 177 -13.75 -2.81 -26.36
CA ASN A 177 -15.02 -3.24 -25.75
C ASN A 177 -15.26 -2.67 -24.33
N GLY A 178 -14.37 -1.80 -23.84
CA GLY A 178 -14.40 -1.24 -22.48
C GLY A 178 -13.81 -2.15 -21.41
N GLY A 179 -13.26 -3.32 -21.78
CA GLY A 179 -12.56 -4.20 -20.86
C GLY A 179 -11.30 -3.52 -20.32
N VAL A 180 -11.10 -3.63 -19.00
CA VAL A 180 -9.90 -3.10 -18.33
C VAL A 180 -9.13 -4.27 -17.72
N GLU A 181 -7.86 -4.39 -18.07
CA GLU A 181 -6.93 -5.38 -17.54
C GLU A 181 -5.77 -4.66 -16.84
N VAL A 182 -5.55 -4.97 -15.57
CA VAL A 182 -4.36 -4.52 -14.84
C VAL A 182 -3.27 -5.57 -15.00
N VAL A 183 -2.15 -5.18 -15.59
CA VAL A 183 -0.98 -6.03 -15.79
C VAL A 183 0.02 -5.73 -14.68
N PRO A 184 0.34 -6.71 -13.82
CA PRO A 184 1.25 -6.48 -12.72
C PRO A 184 2.70 -6.27 -13.21
N PRO A 185 3.52 -5.55 -12.43
CA PRO A 185 4.94 -5.37 -12.70
C PRO A 185 5.70 -6.70 -12.79
N ILE A 186 6.61 -6.83 -13.76
CA ILE A 186 7.53 -7.98 -13.87
C ILE A 186 8.86 -7.64 -13.17
N PRO A 187 9.26 -8.38 -12.11
CA PRO A 187 10.50 -8.14 -11.38
C PRO A 187 11.78 -8.23 -12.23
#